data_AF-A0A920A5U4-F1
#
_entry.id   AF-A0A920A5U4-F1
#
_cell.length_a   1.000
_cell.length_b   1.000
_cell.length_c   1.000
_cell.angle_alpha   90.00
_cell.angle_beta   90.00
_cell.angle_gamma   90.00
#
_symmetry.space_group_name_H-M   'P 1'
#
loop_
_entity.id
_entity.type
_entity.pdbx_description
1 polymer ?
#
loop_
_entity_poly.entity_id
_entity_poly.type
_entity_poly.pdbx_seq_one_letter_code
_entity_poly.pdbx_strand_id
1 'polypeptide(L)'
;MIYFFSSIQDIALDAYRVEYDEYHDAEVLATNYQIGYKIGAFLIGAQVYSIIGVDNWSAIFFYLAVLMFLMPLVTIFSKRVKELENNQTSYSQFLSAFKELVTKRNILVLLLLVGVYKISDIVLGPMAASLYAETGLNKPDYLEMKSYFNFLATFVGSGLALVFIKKYKINNAMLFGALLVLSTNILFSYLYLYPTYTNFIGINFLDTIAQAFTAVCFITYLVGLVDRRFTAIQYSFLASLVIIPGTLLKGSSGFLVESLSFYNFFILMGFIGIPAVCLSYLLERDLVLSKENILKITSIAMAISIFLASISNISSENIISLNDKLIHFIVYFVLAVTTFYASKNTNQIILIFIIISIGIVTEFAQYITGLRNFEYMDIIANSFGVLGGYIIFSFMKKTLKKAL
;
A
#
# COMPACT_ATOMS: atom_id res chain seq x y z
N MET A 1 13.03 -15.01 -24.09
CA MET A 1 11.76 -15.33 -24.80
C MET A 1 10.57 -15.37 -23.85
N ILE A 2 10.59 -16.13 -22.74
CA ILE A 2 9.45 -16.21 -21.80
C ILE A 2 8.99 -14.83 -21.31
N TYR A 3 9.88 -13.98 -20.80
CA TYR A 3 9.53 -12.62 -20.36
C TYR A 3 8.93 -11.75 -21.47
N PHE A 4 9.39 -11.90 -22.71
CA PHE A 4 8.91 -11.11 -23.84
C PHE A 4 7.50 -11.53 -24.27
N PHE A 5 7.21 -12.83 -24.36
CA PHE A 5 5.87 -13.30 -24.68
C PHE A 5 4.90 -13.11 -23.52
N SER A 6 5.36 -13.27 -22.27
CA SER A 6 4.56 -12.98 -21.06
C SER A 6 4.12 -11.53 -21.03
N SER A 7 5.01 -10.57 -21.30
CA SER A 7 4.63 -9.15 -21.25
C SER A 7 3.61 -8.77 -22.33
N ILE A 8 3.69 -9.38 -23.52
CA ILE A 8 2.68 -9.19 -24.58
C ILE A 8 1.33 -9.75 -24.12
N GLN A 9 1.32 -10.94 -23.53
CA GLN A 9 0.11 -11.57 -23.02
C GLN A 9 -0.52 -10.78 -21.87
N ASP A 10 0.29 -10.28 -20.93
CA ASP A 10 -0.16 -9.48 -19.80
C ASP A 10 -0.83 -8.19 -20.29
N ILE A 11 -0.21 -7.47 -21.24
CA ILE A 11 -0.78 -6.24 -21.82
C ILE A 11 -2.09 -6.55 -22.54
N ALA A 12 -2.17 -7.64 -23.30
CA ALA A 12 -3.38 -8.05 -24.00
C ALA A 12 -4.52 -8.39 -23.03
N LEU A 13 -4.23 -9.11 -21.95
CA LEU A 13 -5.21 -9.45 -20.91
C LEU A 13 -5.67 -8.22 -20.12
N ASP A 14 -4.75 -7.31 -19.80
CA ASP A 14 -5.08 -6.07 -19.10
C ASP A 14 -5.96 -5.15 -19.96
N ALA A 15 -5.65 -5.00 -21.25
CA ALA A 15 -6.48 -4.26 -22.20
C ALA A 15 -7.86 -4.92 -22.36
N TYR A 16 -7.89 -6.24 -22.56
CA TYR A 16 -9.13 -7.00 -22.65
C TYR A 16 -10.01 -6.79 -21.40
N ARG A 17 -9.42 -6.80 -20.19
CA ARG A 17 -10.17 -6.55 -18.94
C ARG A 17 -10.77 -5.14 -18.90
N VAL A 18 -10.00 -4.13 -19.31
CA VAL A 18 -10.48 -2.74 -19.38
C VAL A 18 -11.67 -2.63 -20.33
N GLU A 19 -11.64 -3.33 -21.46
CA GLU A 19 -12.71 -3.27 -22.46
C GLU A 19 -13.93 -4.13 -22.08
N TYR A 20 -13.70 -5.22 -21.35
CA TYR A 20 -14.75 -6.14 -20.87
C TYR A 20 -15.65 -5.52 -19.79
N ASP A 21 -15.27 -4.35 -19.26
CA ASP A 21 -16.05 -3.58 -18.30
C ASP A 21 -17.43 -3.14 -18.85
N GLU A 22 -17.65 -3.20 -20.17
CA GLU A 22 -18.96 -3.01 -20.82
C GLU A 22 -19.98 -4.04 -20.32
N TYR A 23 -19.53 -5.23 -19.92
CA TYR A 23 -20.39 -6.33 -19.51
C TYR A 23 -20.49 -6.51 -18.00
N HIS A 24 -19.46 -6.09 -17.24
CA HIS A 24 -19.37 -6.28 -15.79
C HIS A 24 -18.64 -5.10 -15.16
N ASP A 25 -19.02 -4.72 -13.93
CA ASP A 25 -18.35 -3.63 -13.21
C ASP A 25 -16.83 -3.86 -13.09
N ALA A 26 -16.04 -2.80 -13.24
CA ALA A 26 -14.58 -2.87 -13.22
C ALA A 26 -14.03 -3.51 -11.93
N GLU A 27 -14.66 -3.26 -10.79
CA GLU A 27 -14.27 -3.86 -9.52
C GLU A 27 -14.50 -5.37 -9.46
N VAL A 28 -15.57 -5.87 -10.11
CA VAL A 28 -15.83 -7.32 -10.19
C VAL A 28 -14.75 -7.98 -11.05
N LEU A 29 -14.38 -7.36 -12.16
CA LEU A 29 -13.32 -7.84 -13.04
C LEU A 29 -11.95 -7.80 -12.35
N ALA A 30 -11.65 -6.74 -11.60
CA ALA A 30 -10.43 -6.63 -10.82
C ALA A 30 -10.34 -7.72 -9.73
N THR A 31 -11.45 -7.99 -9.02
CA THR A 31 -11.54 -9.07 -8.03
C THR A 31 -11.31 -10.45 -8.67
N ASN A 32 -11.98 -10.74 -9.78
CA ASN A 32 -11.82 -12.01 -10.49
C ASN A 32 -10.38 -12.19 -11.00
N TYR A 33 -9.78 -11.12 -11.52
CA TYR A 33 -8.39 -11.12 -11.97
C TYR A 33 -7.43 -11.44 -10.83
N GLN A 34 -7.59 -10.78 -9.68
CA GLN A 34 -6.73 -10.99 -8.51
C GLN A 34 -6.86 -12.41 -7.94
N ILE A 35 -8.08 -12.93 -7.87
CA ILE A 35 -8.35 -14.31 -7.43
C ILE A 35 -7.76 -15.31 -8.42
N GLY A 36 -8.00 -15.13 -9.73
CA GLY A 36 -7.49 -16.01 -10.78
C GLY A 36 -5.97 -16.07 -10.79
N TYR A 37 -5.29 -14.93 -10.68
CA TYR A 37 -3.84 -14.87 -10.55
C TYR A 37 -3.32 -15.69 -9.37
N LYS A 38 -3.99 -15.62 -8.21
CA LYS A 38 -3.59 -16.36 -7.00
C LYS A 38 -3.92 -17.84 -7.05
N ILE A 39 -5.01 -18.24 -7.71
CA ILE A 39 -5.29 -19.63 -8.05
C ILE A 39 -4.16 -20.20 -8.92
N GLY A 40 -3.78 -19.49 -9.98
CA GLY A 40 -2.65 -19.89 -10.82
C GLY A 40 -1.35 -20.01 -10.01
N ALA A 41 -0.99 -18.98 -9.25
CA ALA A 41 0.24 -18.97 -8.45
C ALA A 41 0.27 -20.10 -7.40
N PHE A 42 -0.86 -20.42 -6.76
CA PHE A 42 -0.93 -21.46 -5.73
C PHE A 42 -0.96 -22.87 -6.33
N LEU A 43 -1.82 -23.12 -7.31
CA LEU A 43 -1.97 -24.43 -7.93
C LEU A 43 -0.75 -24.81 -8.76
N ILE A 44 -0.23 -23.88 -9.57
CA ILE A 44 0.87 -24.15 -10.50
C ILE A 44 2.22 -23.99 -9.81
N GLY A 45 2.32 -23.05 -8.87
CA GLY A 45 3.51 -22.87 -8.03
C GLY A 45 3.56 -23.91 -6.92
N ALA A 46 3.02 -23.57 -5.75
CA ALA A 46 3.23 -24.32 -4.52
C ALA A 46 2.84 -25.82 -4.62
N GLN A 47 1.71 -26.16 -5.24
CA GLN A 47 1.22 -27.54 -5.24
C GLN A 47 1.97 -28.47 -6.20
N VAL A 48 2.33 -28.01 -7.40
CA VAL A 48 3.05 -28.85 -8.38
C VAL A 48 4.39 -29.31 -7.81
N TYR A 49 5.14 -28.40 -7.18
CA TYR A 49 6.40 -28.74 -6.53
C TYR A 49 6.23 -29.74 -5.38
N SER A 50 5.17 -29.61 -4.58
CA SER A 50 4.86 -30.53 -3.48
C SER A 50 4.50 -31.94 -3.97
N ILE A 51 3.71 -32.05 -5.04
CA ILE A 51 3.22 -33.34 -5.57
C ILE A 51 4.31 -34.09 -6.35
N ILE A 52 5.02 -33.41 -7.26
CA ILE A 52 6.00 -34.05 -8.15
C ILE A 52 7.33 -34.32 -7.44
N GLY A 53 7.62 -33.53 -6.40
CA GLY A 53 8.90 -33.57 -5.70
C GLY A 53 9.97 -32.72 -6.39
N VAL A 54 10.80 -32.09 -5.56
CA VAL A 54 11.81 -31.10 -5.99
C VAL A 54 12.90 -31.73 -6.88
N ASP A 55 13.06 -33.05 -6.82
CA ASP A 55 14.12 -33.77 -7.53
C ASP A 55 13.78 -34.04 -9.01
N ASN A 56 12.52 -33.89 -9.42
CA ASN A 56 12.06 -34.24 -10.78
C ASN A 56 11.68 -33.02 -11.64
N TRP A 57 12.67 -32.16 -11.89
CA TRP A 57 12.52 -30.95 -12.71
C TRP A 57 11.95 -31.22 -14.10
N SER A 58 12.33 -32.33 -14.74
CA SER A 58 11.83 -32.69 -16.07
C SER A 58 10.31 -32.89 -16.08
N ALA A 59 9.76 -33.59 -15.08
CA ALA A 59 8.33 -33.78 -14.95
C ALA A 59 7.60 -32.46 -14.64
N ILE A 60 8.18 -31.60 -13.79
CA ILE A 60 7.63 -30.27 -13.49
C ILE A 60 7.55 -29.42 -14.78
N PHE A 61 8.65 -29.33 -15.54
CA PHE A 61 8.67 -28.55 -16.78
C PHE A 61 7.74 -29.12 -17.85
N PHE A 62 7.62 -30.44 -17.96
CA PHE A 62 6.66 -31.07 -18.88
C PHE A 62 5.22 -30.70 -18.50
N TYR A 63 4.86 -30.79 -17.21
CA TYR A 63 3.54 -30.39 -16.72
C TYR A 63 3.25 -28.90 -17.00
N LEU A 64 4.20 -28.02 -16.71
CA LEU A 64 4.09 -26.59 -17.00
C LEU A 64 3.93 -26.33 -18.51
N ALA A 65 4.66 -27.05 -19.36
CA ALA A 65 4.56 -26.92 -20.81
C ALA A 65 3.17 -27.34 -21.33
N VAL A 66 2.61 -28.45 -20.83
CA VAL A 66 1.26 -28.89 -21.18
C VAL A 66 0.23 -27.85 -20.75
N LEU A 67 0.32 -27.32 -19.53
CA LEU A 67 -0.59 -26.26 -19.08
C LEU A 67 -0.50 -25.00 -19.96
N MET A 68 0.72 -24.53 -20.23
CA MET A 68 0.94 -23.37 -21.10
C MET A 68 0.40 -23.60 -22.51
N PHE A 69 0.49 -24.83 -23.05
CA PHE A 69 -0.05 -25.19 -24.35
C PHE A 69 -1.59 -25.17 -24.38
N LEU A 70 -2.26 -25.48 -23.26
CA LEU A 70 -3.72 -25.50 -23.15
C LEU A 70 -4.33 -24.13 -22.86
N MET A 71 -3.61 -23.21 -22.21
CA MET A 71 -4.12 -21.88 -21.85
C MET A 71 -4.70 -21.05 -23.02
N PRO A 72 -4.15 -21.08 -24.25
CA PRO A 72 -4.75 -20.40 -25.40
C PRO A 72 -6.19 -20.81 -25.72
N LEU A 73 -6.63 -22.01 -25.30
CA LEU A 73 -8.02 -22.43 -25.48
C LEU A 73 -8.98 -21.50 -24.74
N VAL A 74 -8.60 -20.99 -23.56
CA VAL A 74 -9.41 -20.04 -22.79
C VAL A 74 -9.64 -18.76 -23.60
N THR A 75 -8.61 -18.27 -24.30
CA THR A 75 -8.72 -17.10 -25.18
C THR A 75 -9.63 -17.36 -26.37
N ILE A 76 -9.57 -18.54 -26.98
CA ILE A 76 -10.44 -18.92 -28.12
C ILE A 76 -11.91 -18.95 -27.70
N PHE A 77 -12.22 -19.44 -26.50
CA PHE A 77 -13.59 -19.48 -25.97
C PHE A 77 -14.02 -18.19 -25.29
N SER A 78 -13.13 -17.21 -25.13
CA SER A 78 -13.45 -15.92 -24.54
C SER A 78 -14.34 -15.09 -25.48
N LYS A 79 -15.21 -14.27 -24.90
CA LYS A 79 -16.12 -13.43 -25.67
C LYS A 79 -15.33 -12.28 -26.29
N ARG A 80 -15.46 -12.10 -27.60
CA ARG A 80 -14.87 -10.95 -28.29
C ARG A 80 -15.51 -9.64 -27.82
N VAL A 81 -14.69 -8.67 -27.45
CA VAL A 81 -15.12 -7.30 -27.12
C VAL A 81 -15.13 -6.46 -28.38
N LYS A 82 -15.97 -5.41 -28.43
CA LYS A 82 -16.02 -4.52 -29.59
C LYS A 82 -14.75 -3.67 -29.62
N GLU A 83 -13.92 -3.92 -30.63
CA GLU A 83 -12.78 -3.06 -30.94
C GLU A 83 -13.30 -1.74 -31.52
N LEU A 84 -12.87 -0.60 -30.96
CA LEU A 84 -13.11 0.69 -31.60
C LEU A 84 -12.23 0.75 -32.86
N GLU A 85 -12.85 0.80 -34.05
CA GLU A 85 -12.12 1.03 -35.30
C GLU A 85 -11.38 2.37 -35.21
N ASN A 86 -10.05 2.33 -35.19
CA ASN A 86 -9.23 3.54 -35.16
C ASN A 86 -8.31 3.57 -36.39
N ASN A 87 -8.68 4.38 -37.40
CA ASN A 87 -7.99 4.53 -38.69
C ASN A 87 -6.62 5.26 -38.60
N GLN A 88 -6.11 5.47 -37.40
CA GLN A 88 -4.85 6.17 -37.15
C GLN A 88 -3.65 5.23 -37.25
N THR A 89 -2.48 5.76 -37.64
CA THR A 89 -1.23 4.98 -37.60
C THR A 89 -0.82 4.73 -36.15
N SER A 90 -0.18 3.59 -35.89
CA SER A 90 0.25 3.18 -34.53
C SER A 90 1.05 4.27 -33.80
N TYR A 91 1.93 5.00 -34.50
CA TYR A 91 2.70 6.11 -33.91
C TYR A 91 1.82 7.31 -33.53
N SER A 92 0.88 7.69 -34.39
CA SER A 92 -0.04 8.80 -34.09
C SER A 92 -0.98 8.47 -32.92
N GLN A 93 -1.43 7.21 -32.82
CA GLN A 93 -2.24 6.69 -31.71
C GLN A 93 -1.49 6.78 -30.39
N PHE A 94 -0.20 6.41 -30.38
CA PHE A 94 0.66 6.52 -29.21
C PHE A 94 0.74 7.99 -28.72
N LEU A 95 1.07 8.92 -29.61
CA LEU A 95 1.15 10.34 -29.24
C LEU A 95 -0.18 10.89 -28.75
N SER A 96 -1.31 10.51 -29.38
CA SER A 96 -2.63 10.94 -28.93
C SER A 96 -3.00 10.36 -27.57
N ALA A 97 -2.63 9.10 -27.28
CA ALA A 97 -2.86 8.46 -25.99
C ALA A 97 -2.13 9.20 -24.87
N PHE A 98 -0.87 9.56 -25.09
CA PHE A 98 -0.09 10.34 -24.13
C PHE A 98 -0.62 11.76 -23.98
N LYS A 99 -0.99 12.42 -25.08
CA LYS A 99 -1.57 13.76 -25.05
C LYS A 99 -2.86 13.78 -24.22
N GLU A 100 -3.76 12.83 -24.43
CA GLU A 100 -5.00 12.69 -23.65
C GLU A 100 -4.68 12.52 -22.16
N LEU A 101 -3.77 11.61 -21.82
CA LEU A 101 -3.40 11.33 -20.43
C LEU A 101 -2.80 12.56 -19.74
N VAL A 102 -1.88 13.27 -20.41
CA VAL A 102 -1.20 14.46 -19.87
C VAL A 102 -2.16 15.66 -19.74
N THR A 103 -3.24 15.72 -20.53
CA THR A 103 -4.25 16.78 -20.39
C THR A 103 -5.19 16.60 -19.19
N LYS A 104 -5.14 15.46 -18.49
CA LYS A 104 -5.97 15.24 -17.29
C LYS A 104 -5.59 16.21 -16.18
N ARG A 105 -6.61 16.68 -15.44
CA ARG A 105 -6.41 17.60 -14.32
C ARG A 105 -5.53 16.97 -13.25
N ASN A 106 -4.57 17.73 -12.72
CA ASN A 106 -3.67 17.28 -11.65
C ASN A 106 -2.87 16.01 -12.00
N ILE A 107 -2.54 15.80 -13.29
CA ILE A 107 -1.86 14.60 -13.77
C ILE A 107 -0.57 14.28 -13.00
N LEU A 108 0.23 15.29 -12.63
CA LEU A 108 1.46 15.08 -11.86
C LEU A 108 1.19 14.41 -10.50
N VAL A 109 0.14 14.85 -9.79
CA VAL A 109 -0.25 14.28 -8.49
C VAL A 109 -0.80 12.87 -8.66
N LEU A 110 -1.54 12.65 -9.74
CA LEU A 110 -2.07 11.33 -10.12
C LEU A 110 -0.96 10.34 -10.45
N LEU A 111 0.00 10.71 -11.30
CA LEU A 111 1.14 9.86 -11.66
C LEU A 111 2.03 9.60 -10.45
N LEU A 112 2.22 10.60 -9.59
CA LEU A 112 2.91 10.42 -8.32
C LEU A 112 2.19 9.38 -7.47
N LEU A 113 0.86 9.50 -7.28
CA LEU A 113 0.05 8.52 -6.54
C LEU A 113 0.25 7.11 -7.11
N VAL A 114 0.09 6.95 -8.43
CA VAL A 114 0.25 5.65 -9.10
C VAL A 114 1.65 5.05 -8.86
N GLY A 115 2.71 5.87 -8.97
CA GLY A 115 4.08 5.42 -8.78
C GLY A 115 4.46 5.08 -7.34
N VAL A 116 3.84 5.74 -6.34
CA VAL A 116 4.14 5.50 -4.92
C VAL A 116 3.18 4.52 -4.23
N TYR A 117 2.00 4.26 -4.80
CA TYR A 117 0.93 3.55 -4.08
C TYR A 117 1.33 2.18 -3.54
N LYS A 118 2.18 1.46 -4.27
CA LYS A 118 2.68 0.12 -3.89
C LYS A 118 4.17 0.07 -3.59
N ILE A 119 4.83 1.23 -3.50
CA ILE A 119 6.29 1.28 -3.47
C ILE A 119 6.87 0.59 -2.23
N SER A 120 6.22 0.75 -1.06
CA SER A 120 6.64 0.08 0.18
C SER A 120 6.64 -1.44 0.06
N ASP A 121 5.60 -2.03 -0.54
CA ASP A 121 5.45 -3.50 -0.64
C ASP A 121 6.43 -4.10 -1.63
N ILE A 122 6.66 -3.41 -2.75
CA ILE A 122 7.61 -3.88 -3.76
C ILE A 122 9.03 -3.91 -3.19
N VAL A 123 9.39 -2.91 -2.38
CA VAL A 123 10.72 -2.83 -1.74
C VAL A 123 10.84 -3.85 -0.60
N LEU A 124 9.77 -4.04 0.19
CA LEU A 124 9.72 -5.01 1.30
C LEU A 124 9.84 -6.46 0.81
N GLY A 125 9.25 -6.79 -0.34
CA GLY A 125 9.02 -8.15 -0.81
C GLY A 125 10.19 -9.14 -0.66
N PRO A 126 11.41 -8.84 -1.16
CA PRO A 126 12.57 -9.74 -0.99
C PRO A 126 12.98 -9.93 0.45
N MET A 127 12.90 -8.86 1.25
CA MET A 127 13.35 -8.86 2.64
C MET A 127 12.44 -9.68 3.54
N ALA A 128 11.18 -9.89 3.16
CA ALA A 128 10.32 -10.84 3.87
C ALA A 128 10.87 -12.27 3.81
N ALA A 129 11.35 -12.72 2.64
CA ALA A 129 11.96 -14.05 2.52
C ALA A 129 13.27 -14.15 3.29
N SER A 130 14.11 -13.10 3.22
CA SER A 130 15.36 -13.03 3.99
C SER A 130 15.10 -13.03 5.50
N LEU A 131 14.08 -12.31 5.98
CA LEU A 131 13.67 -12.30 7.38
C LEU A 131 13.37 -13.72 7.87
N TYR A 132 12.61 -14.51 7.10
CA TYR A 132 12.25 -15.87 7.54
C TYR A 132 13.46 -16.79 7.63
N ALA A 133 14.45 -16.58 6.75
CA ALA A 133 15.70 -17.33 6.81
C ALA A 133 16.50 -16.95 8.06
N GLU A 134 16.63 -15.65 8.34
CA GLU A 134 17.34 -15.12 9.51
C GLU A 134 16.73 -15.61 10.83
N THR A 135 15.40 -15.61 10.94
CA THR A 135 14.70 -15.99 12.18
C THR A 135 14.37 -17.49 12.27
N GLY A 136 14.80 -18.31 11.31
CA GLY A 136 14.51 -19.76 11.28
C GLY A 136 13.04 -20.14 11.02
N LEU A 137 12.25 -19.24 10.44
CA LEU A 137 10.84 -19.44 10.05
C LEU A 137 10.68 -20.05 8.64
N ASN A 138 11.78 -20.26 7.91
CA ASN A 138 11.80 -20.79 6.54
C ASN A 138 11.69 -22.33 6.45
N LYS A 139 11.22 -23.01 7.50
CA LYS A 139 11.02 -24.47 7.48
C LYS A 139 9.97 -24.85 6.42
N PRO A 140 10.14 -25.97 5.67
CA PRO A 140 9.21 -26.38 4.62
C PRO A 140 7.74 -26.40 5.08
N ASP A 141 7.44 -27.04 6.20
CA ASP A 141 6.08 -27.14 6.74
C ASP A 141 5.47 -25.77 7.08
N TYR A 142 6.30 -24.82 7.53
CA TYR A 142 5.85 -23.47 7.86
C TYR A 142 5.53 -22.69 6.59
N LEU A 143 6.39 -22.81 5.57
CA LEU A 143 6.18 -22.16 4.27
C LEU A 143 4.96 -22.72 3.53
N GLU A 144 4.72 -24.02 3.66
CA GLU A 144 3.52 -24.68 3.13
C GLU A 144 2.26 -24.14 3.80
N MET A 145 2.21 -24.15 5.13
CA MET A 145 1.07 -23.61 5.88
C MET A 145 0.85 -22.12 5.60
N LYS A 146 1.93 -21.32 5.57
CA LYS A 146 1.85 -19.91 5.15
C LYS A 146 1.23 -19.78 3.76
N SER A 147 1.69 -20.58 2.79
CA SER A 147 1.18 -20.51 1.41
C SER A 147 -0.30 -20.85 1.34
N TYR A 148 -0.76 -21.85 2.08
CA TYR A 148 -2.17 -22.22 2.19
C TYR A 148 -3.02 -21.09 2.79
N PHE A 149 -2.62 -20.52 3.93
CA PHE A 149 -3.35 -19.42 4.55
C PHE A 149 -3.32 -18.14 3.69
N ASN A 150 -2.21 -17.84 3.02
CA ASN A 150 -2.11 -16.71 2.09
C ASN A 150 -3.01 -16.88 0.86
N PHE A 151 -3.18 -18.11 0.39
CA PHE A 151 -4.14 -18.42 -0.67
C PHE A 151 -5.55 -18.02 -0.22
N LEU A 152 -6.00 -18.49 0.95
CA LEU A 152 -7.31 -18.12 1.52
C LEU A 152 -7.44 -16.61 1.78
N ALA A 153 -6.41 -15.98 2.35
CA ALA A 153 -6.35 -14.55 2.62
C ALA A 153 -6.62 -13.70 1.38
N THR A 154 -6.17 -14.15 0.20
CA THR A 154 -6.42 -13.43 -1.04
C THR A 154 -7.91 -13.31 -1.33
N PHE A 155 -8.68 -14.41 -1.23
CA PHE A 155 -10.12 -14.37 -1.46
C PHE A 155 -10.81 -13.42 -0.50
N VAL A 156 -10.40 -13.46 0.78
CA VAL A 156 -10.93 -12.55 1.81
C VAL A 156 -10.62 -11.10 1.45
N GLY A 157 -9.36 -10.75 1.18
CA GLY A 157 -8.98 -9.38 0.83
C GLY A 157 -9.64 -8.87 -0.44
N SER A 158 -9.67 -9.67 -1.50
CA SER A 158 -10.29 -9.30 -2.78
C SER A 158 -11.82 -9.17 -2.68
N GLY A 159 -12.47 -10.02 -1.89
CA GLY A 159 -13.91 -9.93 -1.60
C GLY A 159 -14.26 -8.73 -0.73
N LEU A 160 -13.46 -8.45 0.30
CA LEU A 160 -13.61 -7.26 1.14
C LEU A 160 -13.46 -5.98 0.33
N ALA A 161 -12.50 -5.91 -0.59
CA ALA A 161 -12.34 -4.77 -1.50
C ALA A 161 -13.57 -4.57 -2.37
N LEU A 162 -14.08 -5.64 -2.99
CA LEU A 162 -15.29 -5.56 -3.83
C LEU A 162 -16.48 -4.98 -3.05
N VAL A 163 -16.76 -5.51 -1.86
CA VAL A 163 -17.85 -5.02 -1.01
C VAL A 163 -17.61 -3.57 -0.59
N PHE A 164 -16.36 -3.22 -0.26
CA PHE A 164 -16.01 -1.86 0.16
C PHE A 164 -16.18 -0.85 -0.98
N ILE A 165 -15.77 -1.18 -2.22
CA ILE A 165 -15.92 -0.34 -3.41
C ILE A 165 -17.41 -0.22 -3.82
N LYS A 166 -18.22 -1.25 -3.61
CA LYS A 166 -19.67 -1.16 -3.88
C LYS A 166 -20.42 -0.34 -2.84
N LYS A 167 -19.95 -0.33 -1.60
CA LYS A 167 -20.57 0.43 -0.50
C LYS A 167 -20.06 1.88 -0.39
N TYR A 168 -18.81 2.12 -0.73
CA TYR A 168 -18.12 3.41 -0.61
C TYR A 168 -17.41 3.76 -1.93
N LYS A 169 -17.00 5.01 -2.10
CA LYS A 169 -16.29 5.42 -3.32
C LYS A 169 -14.92 4.75 -3.43
N ILE A 170 -14.46 4.52 -4.66
CA ILE A 170 -13.12 3.99 -4.95
C ILE A 170 -12.00 4.81 -4.28
N ASN A 171 -12.17 6.13 -4.17
CA ASN A 171 -11.21 7.02 -3.51
C ASN A 171 -11.02 6.65 -2.03
N ASN A 172 -12.11 6.34 -1.32
CA ASN A 172 -12.07 5.92 0.08
C ASN A 172 -11.43 4.54 0.22
N ALA A 173 -11.70 3.63 -0.73
CA ALA A 173 -11.12 2.30 -0.76
C ALA A 173 -9.59 2.37 -0.97
N MET A 174 -9.12 3.25 -1.85
CA MET A 174 -7.70 3.53 -2.07
C MET A 174 -7.00 4.00 -0.80
N LEU A 175 -7.60 4.95 -0.07
CA LEU A 175 -7.06 5.45 1.20
C LEU A 175 -7.00 4.35 2.26
N PHE A 176 -8.07 3.56 2.40
CA PHE A 176 -8.10 2.45 3.35
C PHE A 176 -7.07 1.37 3.02
N GLY A 177 -6.89 1.04 1.73
CA GLY A 177 -5.86 0.11 1.27
C GLY A 177 -4.44 0.57 1.60
N ALA A 178 -4.14 1.87 1.39
CA ALA A 178 -2.84 2.43 1.74
C ALA A 178 -2.55 2.36 3.25
N LEU A 179 -3.57 2.61 4.10
CA LEU A 179 -3.45 2.48 5.55
C LEU A 179 -3.27 1.03 6.00
N LEU A 180 -4.00 0.09 5.39
CA LEU A 180 -3.85 -1.34 5.68
C LEU A 180 -2.43 -1.81 5.38
N VAL A 181 -1.94 -1.51 4.18
CA VAL A 181 -0.58 -1.88 3.73
C VAL A 181 0.49 -1.26 4.62
N LEU A 182 0.37 0.03 4.93
CA LEU A 182 1.30 0.69 5.85
C LEU A 182 1.32 -0.01 7.21
N SER A 183 0.15 -0.41 7.73
CA SER A 183 0.03 -1.09 9.01
C SER A 183 0.64 -2.50 8.97
N THR A 184 0.39 -3.28 7.92
CA THR A 184 0.92 -4.65 7.81
C THR A 184 2.42 -4.67 7.58
N ASN A 185 2.97 -3.69 6.85
CA ASN A 185 4.42 -3.55 6.68
C ASN A 185 5.14 -3.35 8.01
N ILE A 186 4.55 -2.59 8.93
CA ILE A 186 5.10 -2.39 10.29
C ILE A 186 5.04 -3.68 11.09
N LEU A 187 4.01 -4.53 10.94
CA LEU A 187 3.91 -5.79 11.69
C LEU A 187 5.09 -6.75 11.46
N PHE A 188 5.80 -6.64 10.33
CA PHE A 188 7.01 -7.43 10.12
C PHE A 188 8.16 -7.03 11.06
N SER A 189 8.20 -5.81 11.60
CA SER A 189 9.14 -5.44 12.66
C SER A 189 8.82 -6.19 13.95
N TYR A 190 7.54 -6.35 14.28
CA TYR A 190 7.08 -7.16 15.41
C TYR A 190 7.38 -8.65 15.20
N LEU A 191 7.20 -9.16 13.97
CA LEU A 191 7.55 -10.55 13.64
C LEU A 191 9.04 -10.83 13.88
N TYR A 192 9.92 -9.88 13.55
CA TYR A 192 11.36 -10.02 13.80
C TYR A 192 11.69 -10.14 15.29
N LEU A 193 11.01 -9.38 16.16
CA LEU A 193 11.20 -9.44 17.61
C LEU A 193 10.65 -10.72 18.23
N TYR A 194 9.50 -11.19 17.73
CA TYR A 194 8.80 -12.36 18.26
C TYR A 194 8.51 -13.38 17.14
N PRO A 195 9.53 -14.11 16.65
CA PRO A 195 9.43 -15.00 15.51
C PRO A 195 8.79 -16.36 15.89
N THR A 196 7.54 -16.31 16.34
CA THR A 196 6.75 -17.51 16.62
C THR A 196 5.98 -17.98 15.39
N TYR A 197 5.65 -19.27 15.32
CA TYR A 197 4.82 -19.82 14.24
C TYR A 197 3.49 -19.08 14.11
N THR A 198 2.82 -18.78 15.22
CA THR A 198 1.53 -18.08 15.23
C THR A 198 1.65 -16.67 14.66
N ASN A 199 2.67 -15.92 15.08
CA ASN A 199 2.92 -14.57 14.55
C ASN A 199 3.26 -14.63 13.07
N PHE A 200 4.08 -15.59 12.66
CA PHE A 200 4.46 -15.79 11.27
C PHE A 200 3.24 -16.01 10.36
N ILE A 201 2.36 -16.96 10.71
CA ILE A 201 1.15 -17.24 9.93
C ILE A 201 0.17 -16.05 9.98
N GLY A 202 -0.09 -15.51 11.17
CA GLY A 202 -1.07 -14.43 11.36
C GLY A 202 -0.69 -13.14 10.63
N ILE A 203 0.58 -12.72 10.72
CA ILE A 203 1.05 -11.48 10.08
C ILE A 203 1.05 -11.63 8.56
N ASN A 204 1.53 -12.77 8.03
CA ASN A 204 1.49 -13.04 6.59
C ASN A 204 0.05 -13.11 6.04
N PHE A 205 -0.88 -13.66 6.83
CA PHE A 205 -2.29 -13.71 6.46
C PHE A 205 -2.89 -12.31 6.38
N LEU A 206 -2.68 -11.46 7.40
CA LEU A 206 -3.15 -10.08 7.41
C LEU A 206 -2.52 -9.25 6.29
N ASP A 207 -1.23 -9.40 6.08
CA ASP A 207 -0.51 -8.73 5.00
C ASP A 207 -1.05 -9.14 3.63
N THR A 208 -1.34 -10.43 3.43
CA THR A 208 -1.93 -10.90 2.17
C THR A 208 -3.34 -10.37 1.96
N ILE A 209 -4.16 -10.22 3.01
CA ILE A 209 -5.46 -9.53 2.93
C ILE A 209 -5.26 -8.08 2.49
N ALA A 210 -4.35 -7.35 3.11
CA ALA A 210 -4.06 -5.95 2.77
C ALA A 210 -3.59 -5.81 1.32
N GLN A 211 -2.65 -6.65 0.88
CA GLN A 211 -2.16 -6.66 -0.49
C GLN A 211 -3.26 -6.99 -1.51
N ALA A 212 -4.11 -7.99 -1.23
CA ALA A 212 -5.20 -8.38 -2.12
C ALA A 212 -6.30 -7.30 -2.19
N PHE A 213 -6.61 -6.67 -1.05
CA PHE A 213 -7.54 -5.55 -0.98
C PHE A 213 -7.04 -4.37 -1.82
N THR A 214 -5.80 -3.96 -1.57
CA THR A 214 -5.13 -2.85 -2.26
C THR A 214 -4.97 -3.12 -3.74
N ALA A 215 -4.66 -4.36 -4.14
CA ALA A 215 -4.56 -4.74 -5.55
C ALA A 215 -5.89 -4.55 -6.30
N VAL A 216 -7.01 -5.01 -5.73
CA VAL A 216 -8.34 -4.85 -6.34
C VAL A 216 -8.72 -3.37 -6.46
N CYS A 217 -8.57 -2.60 -5.37
CA CYS A 217 -8.83 -1.16 -5.39
C CYS A 217 -8.00 -0.46 -6.46
N PHE A 218 -6.72 -0.80 -6.56
CA PHE A 218 -5.82 -0.12 -7.46
C PHE A 218 -6.04 -0.48 -8.92
N ILE A 219 -6.28 -1.76 -9.24
CA ILE A 219 -6.63 -2.18 -10.60
C ILE A 219 -7.93 -1.49 -11.04
N THR A 220 -8.94 -1.48 -10.19
CA THR A 220 -10.22 -0.78 -10.45
C THR A 220 -9.99 0.71 -10.73
N TYR A 221 -9.15 1.36 -9.91
CA TYR A 221 -8.79 2.76 -10.09
C TYR A 221 -8.08 3.02 -11.42
N LEU A 222 -7.09 2.18 -11.79
CA LEU A 222 -6.36 2.31 -13.05
C LEU A 222 -7.28 2.15 -14.27
N VAL A 223 -8.23 1.21 -14.24
CA VAL A 223 -9.24 1.05 -15.30
C VAL A 223 -10.04 2.34 -15.48
N GLY A 224 -10.47 2.96 -14.38
CA GLY A 224 -11.20 4.23 -14.42
C GLY A 224 -10.38 5.44 -14.91
N LEU A 225 -9.05 5.33 -14.98
CA LEU A 225 -8.17 6.37 -15.50
C LEU A 225 -7.91 6.25 -17.00
N VAL A 226 -8.29 5.17 -17.65
CA VAL A 226 -7.91 4.88 -19.03
C VAL A 226 -9.03 5.28 -19.98
N ASP A 227 -8.69 5.98 -21.05
CA ASP A 227 -9.60 6.26 -22.16
C ASP A 227 -9.74 5.01 -23.03
N ARG A 228 -10.98 4.62 -23.34
CA ARG A 228 -11.30 3.42 -24.12
C ARG A 228 -10.72 3.44 -25.54
N ARG A 229 -10.36 4.61 -26.08
CA ARG A 229 -9.72 4.73 -27.39
C ARG A 229 -8.25 4.28 -27.38
N PHE A 230 -7.62 4.24 -26.20
CA PHE A 230 -6.19 4.04 -26.03
C PHE A 230 -5.86 3.04 -24.90
N THR A 231 -6.76 2.06 -24.68
CA THR A 231 -6.75 1.13 -23.53
C THR A 231 -5.39 0.52 -23.26
N ALA A 232 -4.86 -0.22 -24.23
CA ALA A 232 -3.60 -0.93 -24.11
C ALA A 232 -2.43 0.00 -23.78
N ILE A 233 -2.30 1.13 -24.49
CA ILE A 233 -1.17 2.06 -24.35
C ILE A 233 -1.19 2.75 -22.98
N GLN A 234 -2.34 3.28 -22.58
CA GLN A 234 -2.45 4.02 -21.32
C GLN A 234 -2.38 3.10 -20.12
N TYR A 235 -3.06 1.95 -20.17
CA TYR A 235 -3.01 0.99 -19.08
C TYR A 235 -1.59 0.43 -18.92
N SER A 236 -0.91 0.03 -20.00
CA SER A 236 0.46 -0.50 -19.91
C SER A 236 1.43 0.55 -19.35
N PHE A 237 1.28 1.82 -19.73
CA PHE A 237 2.08 2.91 -19.17
C PHE A 237 1.84 3.07 -17.67
N LEU A 238 0.58 3.13 -17.24
CA LEU A 238 0.22 3.26 -15.83
C LEU A 238 0.70 2.06 -15.02
N ALA A 239 0.45 0.83 -15.49
CA ALA A 239 0.90 -0.41 -14.85
C ALA A 239 2.43 -0.48 -14.73
N SER A 240 3.16 -0.04 -15.75
CA SER A 240 4.62 0.05 -15.70
C SER A 240 5.09 1.06 -14.64
N LEU A 241 4.42 2.21 -14.54
CA LEU A 241 4.73 3.25 -13.55
C LEU A 241 4.57 2.75 -12.11
N VAL A 242 3.66 1.81 -11.85
CA VAL A 242 3.51 1.16 -10.54
C VAL A 242 4.77 0.39 -10.15
N ILE A 243 5.34 -0.35 -11.10
CA ILE A 243 6.35 -1.38 -10.82
C ILE A 243 7.76 -0.79 -10.83
N ILE A 244 8.05 0.14 -11.75
CA ILE A 244 9.41 0.64 -12.00
C ILE A 244 10.04 1.29 -10.74
N PRO A 245 9.42 2.28 -10.07
CA PRO A 245 10.04 2.95 -8.92
C PRO A 245 10.36 1.97 -7.79
N GLY A 246 9.40 1.09 -7.46
CA GLY A 246 9.59 0.07 -6.43
C GLY A 246 10.68 -0.93 -6.80
N THR A 247 10.76 -1.35 -8.06
CA THR A 247 11.75 -2.34 -8.52
C THR A 247 13.18 -1.78 -8.48
N LEU A 248 13.36 -0.49 -8.79
CA LEU A 248 14.66 0.17 -8.66
C LEU A 248 15.12 0.21 -7.19
N LEU A 249 14.22 0.56 -6.27
CA LEU A 249 14.52 0.59 -4.83
C LEU A 249 14.68 -0.82 -4.23
N LYS A 250 13.95 -1.80 -4.74
CA LYS A 250 14.00 -3.21 -4.32
C LYS A 250 15.42 -3.76 -4.37
N GLY A 251 16.23 -3.39 -5.37
CA GLY A 251 17.63 -3.80 -5.46
C GLY A 251 18.52 -3.30 -4.30
N SER A 252 18.18 -2.16 -3.70
CA SER A 252 18.91 -1.60 -2.56
C SER A 252 18.45 -2.10 -1.19
N SER A 253 17.36 -2.86 -1.12
CA SER A 253 16.74 -3.27 0.15
C SER A 253 17.67 -4.08 1.07
N GLY A 254 18.56 -4.92 0.50
CA GLY A 254 19.55 -5.68 1.27
C GLY A 254 20.54 -4.79 2.03
N PHE A 255 21.11 -3.77 1.37
CA PHE A 255 22.02 -2.81 2.00
C PHE A 255 21.33 -2.00 3.12
N LEU A 256 20.02 -1.73 2.97
CA LEU A 256 19.24 -1.06 4.01
C LEU A 256 19.04 -1.97 5.23
N VAL A 257 18.79 -3.26 5.04
CA VAL A 257 18.69 -4.22 6.15
C VAL A 257 20.04 -4.39 6.85
N GLU A 258 21.14 -4.48 6.11
CA GLU A 258 22.49 -4.59 6.69
C GLU A 258 22.84 -3.39 7.59
N SER A 259 22.41 -2.18 7.21
CA SER A 259 22.69 -0.95 7.98
C SER A 259 21.69 -0.67 9.10
N LEU A 260 20.41 -1.04 8.94
CA LEU A 260 19.34 -0.69 9.88
C LEU A 260 18.88 -1.84 10.77
N SER A 261 19.26 -3.08 10.47
CA SER A 261 18.59 -4.33 10.88
C SER A 261 17.18 -4.49 10.30
N PHE A 262 16.65 -5.72 10.33
CA PHE A 262 15.29 -6.01 9.89
C PHE A 262 14.23 -5.19 10.63
N TYR A 263 14.38 -5.00 11.95
CA TYR A 263 13.41 -4.27 12.76
C TYR A 263 13.12 -2.86 12.22
N ASN A 264 14.16 -2.05 12.07
CA ASN A 264 14.02 -0.68 11.57
C ASN A 264 13.74 -0.64 10.06
N PHE A 265 14.19 -1.63 9.29
CA PHE A 265 13.84 -1.72 7.86
C PHE A 265 12.33 -1.79 7.65
N PHE A 266 11.61 -2.61 8.41
CA PHE A 266 10.15 -2.71 8.28
C PHE A 266 9.42 -1.45 8.76
N ILE A 267 9.98 -0.73 9.74
CA ILE A 267 9.48 0.60 10.14
C ILE A 267 9.73 1.62 9.02
N LEU A 268 10.89 1.56 8.35
CA LEU A 268 11.21 2.40 7.18
C LEU A 268 10.21 2.14 6.04
N MET A 269 9.76 0.91 5.83
CA MET A 269 8.69 0.62 4.86
C MET A 269 7.38 1.32 5.21
N GLY A 270 7.08 1.48 6.51
CA GLY A 270 6.01 2.34 7.00
C GLY A 270 6.18 3.81 6.58
N PHE A 271 7.40 4.37 6.72
CA PHE A 271 7.70 5.74 6.28
C PHE A 271 7.55 5.91 4.77
N ILE A 272 8.04 4.94 3.99
CA ILE A 272 7.91 4.90 2.53
C ILE A 272 6.43 4.81 2.09
N GLY A 273 5.54 4.27 2.93
CA GLY A 273 4.09 4.22 2.68
C GLY A 273 3.35 5.55 2.93
N ILE A 274 3.93 6.51 3.66
CA ILE A 274 3.26 7.78 4.00
C ILE A 274 2.79 8.56 2.75
N PRO A 275 3.62 8.73 1.70
CA PRO A 275 3.19 9.40 0.47
C PRO A 275 1.94 8.77 -0.15
N ALA A 276 1.83 7.44 -0.16
CA ALA A 276 0.66 6.74 -0.69
C ALA A 276 -0.61 7.08 0.10
N VAL A 277 -0.54 7.13 1.44
CA VAL A 277 -1.67 7.53 2.30
C VAL A 277 -2.06 8.98 2.04
N CYS A 278 -1.09 9.90 2.04
CA CYS A 278 -1.33 11.33 1.82
C CYS A 278 -1.95 11.63 0.45
N LEU A 279 -1.45 10.98 -0.61
CA LEU A 279 -1.97 11.18 -1.97
C LEU A 279 -3.34 10.51 -2.16
N SER A 280 -3.57 9.35 -1.53
CA SER A 280 -4.89 8.72 -1.52
C SER A 280 -5.93 9.56 -0.78
N TYR A 281 -5.52 10.30 0.26
CA TYR A 281 -6.39 11.28 0.91
C TYR A 281 -6.74 12.44 -0.04
N LEU A 282 -5.77 12.96 -0.80
CA LEU A 282 -6.03 14.00 -1.80
C LEU A 282 -6.95 13.52 -2.93
N LEU A 283 -7.00 12.21 -3.19
CA LEU A 283 -7.90 11.64 -4.20
C LEU A 283 -9.37 11.89 -3.84
N GLU A 284 -9.75 11.88 -2.56
CA GLU A 284 -11.09 12.29 -2.10
C GLU A 284 -11.40 13.77 -2.35
N ARG A 285 -10.39 14.57 -2.69
CA ARG A 285 -10.45 16.02 -2.92
C ARG A 285 -10.05 16.39 -4.36
N ASP A 286 -10.28 15.47 -5.29
CA ASP A 286 -9.99 15.62 -6.72
C ASP A 286 -8.54 16.06 -7.00
N LEU A 287 -7.61 15.62 -6.16
CA LEU A 287 -6.17 15.89 -6.22
C LEU A 287 -5.80 17.38 -6.19
N VAL A 288 -6.66 18.23 -5.61
CA VAL A 288 -6.41 19.68 -5.54
C VAL A 288 -5.44 20.02 -4.41
N LEU A 289 -4.33 20.68 -4.74
CA LEU A 289 -3.33 21.17 -3.77
C LEU A 289 -3.72 22.56 -3.22
N SER A 290 -4.86 22.63 -2.53
CA SER A 290 -5.25 23.84 -1.81
C SER A 290 -4.45 23.98 -0.51
N LYS A 291 -4.32 25.20 0.03
CA LYS A 291 -3.67 25.45 1.33
C LYS A 291 -4.26 24.58 2.45
N GLU A 292 -5.57 24.38 2.45
CA GLU A 292 -6.25 23.51 3.41
C GLU A 292 -5.85 22.04 3.24
N ASN A 293 -5.84 21.54 2.01
CA ASN A 293 -5.48 20.15 1.72
C ASN A 293 -4.00 19.87 2.04
N ILE A 294 -3.10 20.82 1.74
CA ILE A 294 -1.68 20.74 2.10
C ILE A 294 -1.53 20.61 3.62
N LEU A 295 -2.25 21.44 4.40
CA LEU A 295 -2.21 21.34 5.87
C LEU A 295 -2.76 20.00 6.39
N LYS A 296 -3.78 19.43 5.74
CA LYS A 296 -4.33 18.13 6.12
C LYS A 296 -3.36 16.99 5.84
N ILE A 297 -2.76 16.93 4.64
CA ILE A 297 -1.76 15.90 4.35
C ILE A 297 -0.52 16.04 5.23
N THR A 298 -0.11 17.27 5.59
CA THR A 298 1.01 17.46 6.52
C THR A 298 0.66 16.96 7.91
N SER A 299 -0.56 17.20 8.39
CA SER A 299 -1.05 16.68 9.67
C SER A 299 -1.10 15.15 9.68
N ILE A 300 -1.61 14.52 8.62
CA ILE A 300 -1.63 13.06 8.47
C ILE A 300 -0.21 12.48 8.44
N ALA A 301 0.68 13.05 7.61
CA ALA A 301 2.07 12.62 7.51
C ALA A 301 2.80 12.75 8.86
N MET A 302 2.60 13.86 9.57
CA MET A 302 3.15 14.06 10.91
C MET A 302 2.64 13.01 11.90
N ALA A 303 1.32 12.76 11.96
CA ALA A 303 0.76 11.78 12.89
C ALA A 303 1.37 10.38 12.68
N ILE A 304 1.47 9.94 11.42
CA ILE A 304 2.06 8.63 11.09
C ILE A 304 3.57 8.63 11.38
N SER A 305 4.27 9.72 11.06
CA SER A 305 5.71 9.82 11.29
C SER A 305 6.05 9.81 12.79
N ILE A 306 5.24 10.46 13.62
CA ILE A 306 5.38 10.44 15.08
C ILE A 306 5.22 9.02 15.60
N PHE A 307 4.18 8.32 15.16
CA PHE A 307 3.96 6.91 15.52
C PHE A 307 5.16 6.04 15.11
N LEU A 308 5.60 6.10 13.85
CA LEU A 308 6.71 5.29 13.34
C LEU A 308 8.05 5.63 14.02
N ALA A 309 8.34 6.91 14.24
CA ALA A 309 9.55 7.34 14.93
C ALA A 309 9.56 6.85 16.39
N SER A 310 8.40 6.85 17.05
CA SER A 310 8.30 6.43 18.45
C SER A 310 8.66 4.96 18.67
N ILE A 311 8.34 4.09 17.72
CA ILE A 311 8.62 2.65 17.77
C ILE A 311 9.98 2.30 17.15
N SER A 312 10.66 3.25 16.50
CA SER A 312 11.99 3.01 15.93
C SER A 312 13.05 2.79 17.02
N ASN A 313 13.99 1.89 16.73
CA ASN A 313 15.10 1.56 17.63
C ASN A 313 16.41 2.11 17.07
N ILE A 314 16.68 3.38 17.33
CA ILE A 314 17.88 4.08 16.84
C ILE A 314 18.91 4.11 17.97
N SER A 315 20.15 3.68 17.69
CA SER A 315 21.25 3.75 18.65
C SER A 315 21.55 5.19 19.02
N SER A 316 21.58 5.46 20.33
CA SER A 316 21.72 6.79 20.92
C SER A 316 23.18 7.26 20.95
N GLU A 317 23.86 7.31 19.81
CA GLU A 317 25.27 7.72 19.80
C GLU A 317 25.48 9.24 19.82
N ASN A 318 24.46 10.06 19.55
CA ASN A 318 24.57 11.53 19.60
C ASN A 318 23.20 12.20 19.86
N ILE A 319 22.63 12.04 21.05
CA ILE A 319 21.35 12.67 21.39
C ILE A 319 21.60 13.99 22.14
N ILE A 320 21.08 15.08 21.59
CA ILE A 320 20.88 16.35 22.29
C ILE A 320 20.13 16.05 23.59
N SER A 321 20.67 16.42 24.75
CA SER A 321 20.09 16.17 26.08
C SER A 321 18.82 17.00 26.36
N LEU A 322 17.85 16.95 25.46
CA LEU A 322 16.52 17.50 25.66
C LEU A 322 15.73 16.56 26.55
N ASN A 323 14.91 17.15 27.43
CA ASN A 323 14.00 16.39 28.27
C ASN A 323 12.98 15.68 27.36
N ASP A 324 12.91 14.35 27.50
CA ASP A 324 12.00 13.48 26.74
C ASP A 324 10.53 13.93 26.82
N LYS A 325 10.05 14.32 28.01
CA LYS A 325 8.66 14.81 28.19
C LYS A 325 8.42 16.13 27.46
N LEU A 326 9.45 16.95 27.33
CA LEU A 326 9.39 18.19 26.55
C LEU A 326 9.34 17.90 25.05
N ILE A 327 10.03 16.86 24.57
CA ILE A 327 9.91 16.38 23.17
C ILE A 327 8.48 15.92 22.90
N HIS A 328 7.94 15.05 23.76
CA HIS A 328 6.56 14.58 23.68
C HIS A 328 5.54 15.73 23.64
N PHE A 329 5.68 16.70 24.55
CA PHE A 329 4.85 17.90 24.57
C PHE A 329 4.95 18.69 23.25
N ILE A 330 6.17 19.01 22.78
CA ILE A 330 6.38 19.84 21.58
C ILE A 330 5.83 19.13 20.34
N VAL A 331 6.12 17.84 20.17
CA VAL A 331 5.71 17.07 19.00
C VAL A 331 4.18 17.01 18.88
N TYR A 332 3.49 16.70 19.97
CA TYR A 332 2.02 16.68 19.98
C TYR A 332 1.40 18.08 19.93
N PHE A 333 2.08 19.09 20.45
CA PHE A 333 1.67 20.48 20.31
C PHE A 333 1.71 20.94 18.83
N VAL A 334 2.80 20.68 18.11
CA VAL A 334 2.90 21.03 16.68
C VAL A 334 1.89 20.23 15.86
N LEU A 335 1.71 18.94 16.15
CA LEU A 335 0.68 18.11 15.52
C LEU A 335 -0.72 18.68 15.76
N ALA A 336 -1.04 19.11 16.98
CA ALA A 336 -2.35 19.66 17.33
C ALA A 336 -2.60 21.00 16.64
N VAL A 337 -1.64 21.93 16.67
CA VAL A 337 -1.75 23.22 15.98
C VAL A 337 -1.99 23.01 14.48
N THR A 338 -1.15 22.21 13.82
CA THR A 338 -1.30 21.93 12.39
C THR A 338 -2.66 21.30 12.08
N THR A 339 -3.10 20.32 12.87
CA THR A 339 -4.39 19.64 12.69
C THR A 339 -5.59 20.58 12.87
N PHE A 340 -5.62 21.41 13.92
CA PHE A 340 -6.72 22.35 14.12
C PHE A 340 -6.78 23.42 13.03
N TYR A 341 -5.62 23.88 12.55
CA TYR A 341 -5.55 24.81 11.42
C TYR A 341 -5.97 24.19 10.09
N ALA A 342 -5.64 22.93 9.87
CA ALA A 342 -6.04 22.16 8.70
C ALA A 342 -7.56 21.92 8.67
N SER A 343 -8.17 21.77 9.84
CA SER A 343 -9.51 21.21 10.01
C SER A 343 -10.43 22.15 10.80
N LYS A 344 -10.47 23.43 10.40
CA LYS A 344 -11.16 24.52 11.11
C LYS A 344 -12.68 24.35 11.29
N ASN A 345 -13.31 23.64 10.35
CA ASN A 345 -14.76 23.46 10.26
C ASN A 345 -15.24 22.17 10.95
N THR A 346 -14.31 21.32 11.36
CA THR A 346 -14.57 20.05 12.07
C THR A 346 -14.69 20.29 13.56
N ASN A 347 -15.46 19.43 14.24
CA ASN A 347 -15.62 19.52 15.68
C ASN A 347 -14.27 19.31 16.37
N GLN A 348 -13.81 20.32 17.10
CA GLN A 348 -12.50 20.36 17.74
C GLN A 348 -12.37 19.33 18.87
N ILE A 349 -13.47 19.01 19.55
CA ILE A 349 -13.49 17.99 20.60
C ILE A 349 -13.15 16.62 20.00
N ILE A 350 -13.70 16.31 18.82
CA ILE A 350 -13.41 15.06 18.10
C ILE A 350 -11.93 15.02 17.71
N LEU A 351 -11.38 16.13 17.20
CA LEU A 351 -9.97 16.21 16.82
C LEU A 351 -9.04 16.05 18.04
N ILE A 352 -9.37 16.67 19.17
CA ILE A 352 -8.62 16.49 20.44
C ILE A 352 -8.60 15.01 20.82
N PHE A 353 -9.77 14.35 20.81
CA PHE A 353 -9.88 12.94 21.16
C PHE A 353 -9.07 12.04 20.23
N ILE A 354 -9.11 12.29 18.92
CA ILE A 354 -8.33 11.55 17.92
C ILE A 354 -6.83 11.68 18.20
N ILE A 355 -6.32 12.90 18.40
CA ILE A 355 -4.88 13.13 18.59
C ILE A 355 -4.40 12.54 19.92
N ILE A 356 -5.18 12.66 20.99
CA ILE A 356 -4.86 12.02 22.28
C ILE A 356 -4.87 10.49 22.14
N SER A 357 -5.83 9.93 21.40
CA SER A 357 -5.89 8.49 21.14
C SER A 357 -4.65 8.00 20.38
N ILE A 358 -4.13 8.78 19.43
CA ILE A 358 -2.87 8.47 18.74
C ILE A 358 -1.72 8.39 19.76
N GLY A 359 -1.64 9.34 20.70
CA GLY A 359 -0.65 9.31 21.79
C GLY A 359 -0.73 8.07 22.66
N ILE A 360 -1.93 7.66 23.04
CA ILE A 360 -2.14 6.45 23.85
C ILE A 360 -1.75 5.20 23.05
N VAL A 361 -2.20 5.08 21.79
CA VAL A 361 -1.86 3.94 20.91
C VAL A 361 -0.36 3.85 20.67
N THR A 362 0.32 4.99 20.54
CA THR A 362 1.77 5.07 20.39
C THR A 362 2.49 4.45 21.58
N GLU A 363 2.08 4.79 22.80
CA GLU A 363 2.64 4.26 24.04
C GLU A 363 2.43 2.74 24.17
N PHE A 364 1.21 2.27 23.86
CA PHE A 364 0.91 0.85 23.83
C PHE A 364 1.74 0.11 22.78
N ALA A 365 1.93 0.69 21.59
CA ALA A 365 2.74 0.09 20.54
C ALA A 365 4.21 -0.05 20.98
N GLN A 366 4.78 0.99 21.60
CA GLN A 366 6.13 0.94 22.18
C GLN A 366 6.25 -0.17 23.22
N TYR A 367 5.31 -0.29 24.14
CA TYR A 367 5.29 -1.36 25.13
C TYR A 367 5.23 -2.77 24.49
N ILE A 368 4.40 -2.95 23.47
CA ILE A 368 4.27 -4.24 22.75
C ILE A 368 5.58 -4.68 22.09
N THR A 369 6.43 -3.73 21.68
CA THR A 369 7.75 -4.05 21.11
C THR A 369 8.74 -4.60 22.15
N GLY A 370 8.52 -4.38 23.44
CA GLY A 370 9.47 -4.76 24.49
C GLY A 370 10.81 -4.01 24.46
N LEU A 371 10.98 -3.04 23.56
CA LEU A 371 12.19 -2.22 23.45
C LEU A 371 12.17 -0.98 24.36
N ARG A 372 10.97 -0.55 24.78
CA ARG A 372 10.75 0.59 25.68
C ARG A 372 9.70 0.23 26.73
N ASN A 373 9.84 0.83 27.91
CA ASN A 373 8.86 0.68 28.98
C ASN A 373 7.63 1.55 28.71
N PHE A 374 6.49 1.13 29.23
CA PHE A 374 5.27 1.94 29.22
C PHE A 374 5.37 3.07 30.23
N GLU A 375 5.24 4.32 29.78
CA GLU A 375 5.37 5.52 30.59
C GLU A 375 4.12 6.41 30.55
N TYR A 376 3.31 6.36 31.62
CA TYR A 376 2.12 7.20 31.76
C TYR A 376 2.40 8.71 31.63
N MET A 377 3.62 9.14 31.97
CA MET A 377 4.02 10.54 31.88
C MET A 377 4.12 11.02 30.42
N ASP A 378 4.37 10.14 29.46
CA ASP A 378 4.35 10.49 28.03
C ASP A 378 2.95 10.74 27.53
N ILE A 379 1.99 9.91 27.93
CA ILE A 379 0.57 10.12 27.62
C ILE A 379 0.12 11.50 28.17
N ILE A 380 0.55 11.83 29.38
CA ILE A 380 0.26 13.13 30.01
C ILE A 380 0.92 14.28 29.22
N ALA A 381 2.21 14.17 28.90
CA ALA A 381 2.94 15.19 28.13
C ALA A 381 2.32 15.40 26.74
N ASN A 382 1.99 14.32 26.02
CA ASN A 382 1.28 14.34 24.75
C ASN A 382 -0.06 15.09 24.89
N SER A 383 -0.86 14.74 25.90
CA SER A 383 -2.17 15.35 26.17
C SER A 383 -2.07 16.85 26.46
N PHE A 384 -1.08 17.28 27.25
CA PHE A 384 -0.80 18.70 27.48
C PHE A 384 -0.37 19.41 26.20
N GLY A 385 0.43 18.77 25.35
CA GLY A 385 0.78 19.31 24.03
C GLY A 385 -0.47 19.58 23.18
N VAL A 386 -1.40 18.62 23.12
CA VAL A 386 -2.67 18.76 22.38
C VAL A 386 -3.52 19.91 22.93
N LEU A 387 -3.67 20.00 24.25
CA LEU A 387 -4.43 21.07 24.89
C LEU A 387 -3.78 22.44 24.67
N GLY A 388 -2.44 22.54 24.76
CA GLY A 388 -1.69 23.74 24.44
C GLY A 388 -1.91 24.20 23.01
N GLY A 389 -1.89 23.27 22.05
CA GLY A 389 -2.18 23.56 20.65
C GLY A 389 -3.62 24.06 20.43
N TYR A 390 -4.58 23.48 21.14
CA TYR A 390 -5.98 23.93 21.10
C TYR A 390 -6.15 25.35 21.65
N ILE A 391 -5.48 25.68 22.77
CA ILE A 391 -5.52 27.02 23.37
C ILE A 391 -5.01 28.06 22.37
N ILE A 392 -3.84 27.83 21.75
CA ILE A 392 -3.28 28.75 20.75
C ILE A 392 -4.21 28.91 19.55
N PHE A 393 -4.73 27.80 19.02
CA PHE A 393 -5.68 27.84 17.92
C PHE A 393 -6.92 28.68 18.29
N SER A 394 -7.46 28.51 19.50
CA SER A 394 -8.63 29.26 19.98
C SER A 394 -8.35 30.77 20.11
N PHE A 395 -7.18 31.13 20.65
CA PHE A 395 -6.73 32.54 20.71
C PHE A 395 -6.63 33.15 19.32
N MET A 396 -5.92 32.50 18.39
CA MET A 396 -5.74 33.02 17.04
C MET A 396 -7.06 33.11 16.26
N LYS A 397 -7.99 32.15 16.45
CA LYS A 397 -9.34 32.21 15.85
C LYS A 397 -10.14 33.40 16.36
N LYS A 398 -9.99 33.77 17.64
CA LYS A 398 -10.64 34.96 18.22
C LYS A 398 -10.04 36.26 17.69
N THR A 399 -8.72 36.37 17.52
CA THR A 399 -8.07 37.58 16.97
C THR A 399 -8.44 37.80 15.51
N LEU A 400 -8.47 36.75 14.68
CA LEU A 400 -8.89 36.83 13.28
C LEU A 400 -10.36 37.29 13.12
N LYS A 401 -11.24 36.89 14.04
CA LYS A 401 -12.65 37.36 14.06
C LYS A 401 -12.81 38.82 14.51
N LYS A 402 -11.81 39.42 15.16
CA LYS A 402 -11.83 40.83 15.58
C LYS A 402 -11.21 41.78 14.54
N ALA A 403 -10.47 41.24 13.56
CA ALA A 403 -9.78 41.99 12.52
C ALA A 403 -10.53 42.02 11.17
N LEU A 404 -11.59 41.23 11.04
CA LEU A 404 -12.59 41.25 9.98
C LEU A 404 -13.87 41.88 10.55
#